data_AF-A0A396LE27-F1
#
_entry.id   AF-A0A396LE27-F1
#
_cell.length_a   1.000
_cell.length_b   1.000
_cell.length_c   1.000
_cell.angle_alpha   90.00
_cell.angle_beta   90.00
_cell.angle_gamma   90.00
#
_symmetry.space_group_name_H-M   'P 1'
#
loop_
_entity.id
_entity.type
_entity.pdbx_description
1 polymer ?
#
loop_
_entity_poly.entity_id
_entity_poly.type
_entity_poly.pdbx_seq_one_letter_code
_entity_poly.pdbx_strand_id
1 'polypeptide(L)'
;MRSITVQRLAEFTEQDYEFTFGITRKEFAQMLEALNAAYCKEHRRRPHFTKITMQDKLVLTLLYRREYRSMENIAAEYGVSRDTIADNIHWVERALLNANLLQNSVTCVYKTN
;
A
#
# COMPACT_ATOMS: atom_id res chain seq x y z
N MET A 1 14.25 -8.15 11.91
CA MET A 1 13.98 -6.87 11.22
C MET A 1 12.72 -6.29 11.80
N ARG A 2 12.70 -4.99 12.14
CA ARG A 2 11.56 -4.36 12.84
C ARG A 2 10.38 -4.24 11.88
N SER A 3 9.27 -4.89 12.22
CA SER A 3 8.01 -4.78 11.49
C SER A 3 7.49 -3.34 11.59
N ILE A 4 7.33 -2.67 10.45
CA ILE A 4 6.68 -1.35 10.39
C ILE A 4 5.18 -1.62 10.37
N THR A 5 4.61 -1.81 11.55
CA THR A 5 3.16 -1.93 11.76
C THR A 5 2.56 -0.52 11.84
N VAL A 6 1.28 -0.33 11.50
CA VAL A 6 0.57 0.98 11.66
C VAL A 6 0.80 1.62 13.02
N GLN A 7 0.91 0.81 14.06
CA GLN A 7 1.17 1.26 15.41
C GLN A 7 2.47 2.06 15.54
N ARG A 8 3.50 1.73 14.76
CA ARG A 8 4.76 2.49 14.70
C ARG A 8 4.66 3.72 13.81
N LEU A 9 3.78 3.73 12.81
CA LEU A 9 3.54 4.92 11.98
C LEU A 9 2.99 6.09 12.79
N ALA A 10 2.27 5.82 13.88
CA ALA A 10 1.82 6.86 14.79
C ALA A 10 2.99 7.60 15.50
N GLU A 11 4.14 6.95 15.61
CA GLU A 11 5.36 7.50 16.22
C GLU A 11 6.31 8.13 15.19
N PHE A 12 6.01 8.00 13.89
CA PHE A 12 6.90 8.48 12.83
C PHE A 12 6.81 10.00 12.68
N THR A 13 7.98 10.64 12.64
CA THR A 13 8.12 12.05 12.28
C THR A 13 8.18 12.21 10.76
N GLU A 14 8.06 13.43 10.24
CA GLU A 14 8.12 13.69 8.80
C GLU A 14 9.40 13.14 8.15
N GLN A 15 10.53 13.20 8.86
CA GLN A 15 11.80 12.66 8.40
C GLN A 15 11.81 11.13 8.32
N ASP A 16 11.07 10.43 9.19
CA ASP A 16 10.96 8.98 9.13
C ASP A 16 10.19 8.52 7.89
N TYR A 17 9.21 9.31 7.43
CA TYR A 17 8.49 9.02 6.19
C TYR A 17 9.43 9.10 4.97
N GLU A 18 10.26 10.13 4.91
CA GLU A 18 11.26 10.28 3.84
C GLU A 18 12.33 9.20 3.92
N PHE A 19 12.84 8.91 5.14
CA PHE A 19 13.87 7.89 5.33
C PHE A 19 13.37 6.47 5.08
N THR A 20 12.11 6.17 5.40
CA THR A 20 11.54 4.81 5.31
C THR A 20 10.89 4.55 3.96
N PHE A 21 10.05 5.48 3.49
CA PHE A 21 9.26 5.32 2.28
C PHE A 21 9.82 6.09 1.08
N GLY A 22 10.70 7.07 1.29
CA GLY A 22 11.20 7.94 0.22
C GLY A 22 10.19 8.99 -0.24
N ILE A 23 9.14 9.24 0.55
CA ILE A 23 8.11 10.24 0.26
C ILE A 23 7.85 11.11 1.48
N THR A 24 7.40 12.35 1.25
CA THR A 24 7.04 13.25 2.35
C THR A 24 5.72 12.82 3.00
N ARG A 25 5.50 13.26 4.25
CA ARG A 25 4.22 13.04 4.95
C ARG A 25 3.01 13.56 4.17
N LYS A 26 3.19 14.69 3.45
CA LYS A 26 2.14 15.28 2.61
C LYS A 26 1.78 14.38 1.42
N GLU A 27 2.79 13.87 0.71
CA GLU A 27 2.58 12.91 -0.39
C GLU A 27 1.89 11.64 0.12
N PHE A 28 2.32 11.12 1.28
CA PHE A 28 1.68 9.97 1.91
C PHE A 28 0.19 10.23 2.20
N ALA A 29 -0.14 11.40 2.74
CA ALA A 29 -1.53 11.78 3.01
C ALA A 29 -2.35 11.92 1.71
N GLN A 30 -1.79 12.52 0.66
CA GLN A 30 -2.45 12.64 -0.65
C GLN A 30 -2.71 11.26 -1.29
N MET A 31 -1.73 10.35 -1.21
CA MET A 31 -1.88 8.97 -1.65
C MET A 31 -2.98 8.25 -0.87
N LEU A 32 -3.00 8.40 0.46
CA LEU A 32 -4.02 7.77 1.30
C LEU A 32 -5.43 8.32 1.02
N GLU A 33 -5.57 9.63 0.78
CA GLU A 33 -6.84 10.26 0.42
C GLU A 33 -7.34 9.74 -0.94
N ALA A 34 -6.46 9.67 -1.94
CA ALA A 34 -6.78 9.11 -3.25
C ALA A 34 -7.22 7.63 -3.16
N LEU A 35 -6.54 6.83 -2.33
CA LEU A 35 -6.93 5.44 -2.07
C LEU A 35 -8.31 5.35 -1.40
N ASN A 36 -8.59 6.18 -0.40
CA ASN A 36 -9.90 6.20 0.24
C ASN A 36 -11.00 6.64 -0.74
N ALA A 37 -10.74 7.64 -1.58
CA ALA A 37 -11.68 8.06 -2.61
C ALA A 37 -11.95 6.94 -3.64
N ALA A 38 -10.90 6.26 -4.10
CA ALA A 38 -11.02 5.11 -5.00
C ALA A 38 -11.77 3.95 -4.33
N TYR A 39 -11.47 3.65 -3.07
CA TYR A 39 -12.16 2.62 -2.29
C TYR A 39 -13.65 2.94 -2.13
N CYS A 40 -14.00 4.17 -1.73
CA CYS A 40 -15.39 4.63 -1.64
C CYS A 40 -16.14 4.51 -2.97
N LYS A 41 -15.47 4.78 -4.09
CA LYS A 41 -16.05 4.67 -5.43
C LYS A 41 -16.31 3.21 -5.83
N GLU A 42 -15.35 2.32 -5.59
CA GLU A 42 -15.42 0.90 -5.97
C GLU A 42 -16.30 0.07 -5.02
N HIS A 43 -16.30 0.39 -3.73
CA HIS A 43 -17.01 -0.35 -2.68
C HIS A 43 -18.33 0.28 -2.24
N ARG A 44 -18.86 1.23 -3.02
CA ARG A 44 -20.17 1.90 -2.79
C ARG A 44 -21.34 0.92 -2.60
N ARG A 45 -21.20 -0.34 -3.03
CA ARG A 45 -22.23 -1.40 -2.93
C ARG A 45 -21.96 -2.51 -1.91
N ARG A 46 -20.71 -2.76 -1.52
CA ARG A 46 -20.36 -3.71 -0.44
C ARG A 46 -19.04 -3.27 0.21
N PRO A 47 -19.02 -2.91 1.49
CA PRO A 47 -17.76 -2.76 2.21
C PRO A 47 -17.10 -4.13 2.30
N HIS A 48 -15.93 -4.28 1.68
CA HIS A 48 -15.13 -5.49 1.82
C HIS A 48 -14.26 -5.32 3.07
N PHE A 49 -14.58 -6.09 4.11
CA PHE A 49 -13.86 -6.06 5.37
C PHE A 49 -12.50 -6.78 5.19
N THR A 50 -11.49 -6.05 4.73
CA THR A 50 -10.12 -6.57 4.70
C THR A 50 -9.49 -6.43 6.08
N LYS A 51 -8.82 -7.50 6.53
CA LYS A 51 -8.00 -7.53 7.75
C LYS A 51 -6.88 -6.47 7.76
N ILE A 52 -6.53 -5.95 6.58
CA ILE A 52 -5.49 -4.96 6.34
C ILE A 52 -6.14 -3.59 6.09
N THR A 53 -5.73 -2.57 6.86
CA THR A 53 -6.25 -1.21 6.72
C THR A 53 -5.77 -0.55 5.43
N MET A 54 -6.44 0.52 4.96
CA MET A 54 -5.97 1.26 3.76
C MET A 54 -4.57 1.82 3.94
N GLN A 55 -4.24 2.26 5.15
CA GLN A 55 -2.91 2.75 5.49
C GLN A 55 -1.87 1.63 5.40
N ASP A 56 -2.17 0.44 5.94
CA ASP A 56 -1.30 -0.73 5.80
C ASP A 56 -1.08 -1.10 4.33
N LYS A 57 -2.13 -1.09 3.50
CA LYS A 57 -2.00 -1.39 2.07
C LYS A 57 -1.03 -0.43 1.38
N LEU A 58 -1.10 0.86 1.69
CA LEU A 58 -0.18 1.86 1.14
C LEU A 58 1.26 1.62 1.61
N VAL A 59 1.45 1.45 2.92
CA VAL A 59 2.76 1.20 3.54
C VAL A 59 3.40 -0.04 2.95
N LEU A 60 2.64 -1.11 2.84
CA LEU A 60 3.06 -2.38 2.27
C LEU A 60 3.54 -2.21 0.82
N THR A 61 2.78 -1.49 -0.01
CA THR A 61 3.17 -1.20 -1.40
C THR A 61 4.45 -0.38 -1.48
N LEU A 62 4.61 0.63 -0.61
CA LEU A 62 5.82 1.45 -0.56
C LEU A 62 7.04 0.65 -0.10
N LEU A 63 6.89 -0.19 0.92
CA LEU A 63 7.94 -1.10 1.39
C LEU A 63 8.30 -2.13 0.33
N TYR A 64 7.32 -2.71 -0.34
CA TYR A 64 7.53 -3.64 -1.46
C TYR A 64 8.36 -2.97 -2.57
N ARG A 65 8.02 -1.74 -2.95
CA ARG A 65 8.72 -0.97 -3.98
C ARG A 65 10.16 -0.62 -3.59
N ARG A 66 10.42 -0.35 -2.31
CA ARG A 66 11.73 0.13 -1.84
C ARG A 66 12.67 -0.98 -1.38
N GLU A 67 12.18 -1.92 -0.59
CA GLU A 67 12.97 -3.02 -0.03
C GLU A 67 12.91 -4.30 -0.89
N TYR A 68 12.07 -4.36 -1.93
CA TYR A 68 11.83 -5.59 -2.71
C TYR A 68 11.51 -6.80 -1.81
N ARG A 69 10.80 -6.59 -0.70
CA ARG A 69 10.41 -7.68 0.20
C ARG A 69 9.58 -8.73 -0.54
N SER A 70 9.88 -10.00 -0.30
CA SER A 70 9.08 -11.11 -0.83
C SER A 70 7.63 -11.00 -0.33
N MET A 71 6.68 -11.16 -1.26
CA MET A 71 5.24 -11.14 -0.94
C MET A 71 4.87 -12.19 0.11
N GLU A 72 5.59 -13.31 0.17
CA GLU A 72 5.39 -14.37 1.17
C GLU A 72 5.78 -13.94 2.59
N ASN A 73 6.88 -13.19 2.75
CA ASN A 73 7.28 -12.67 4.06
C ASN A 73 6.27 -11.65 4.57
N ILE A 74 5.79 -10.79 3.68
CA ILE A 74 4.75 -9.82 3.97
C ILE A 74 3.45 -10.56 4.34
N ALA A 75 3.05 -11.55 3.54
CA ALA A 75 1.86 -12.36 3.79
C ALA A 75 1.90 -13.05 5.17
N ALA A 76 3.07 -13.58 5.55
CA ALA A 76 3.30 -14.17 6.86
C ALA A 76 3.20 -13.13 8.00
N GLU A 77 3.75 -11.94 7.83
CA GLU A 77 3.67 -10.85 8.83
C GLU A 77 2.22 -10.39 9.08
N TYR A 78 1.43 -10.24 8.02
CA TYR A 78 0.02 -9.82 8.12
C TYR A 78 -0.93 -11.00 8.39
N GLY A 79 -0.43 -12.23 8.37
CA GLY A 79 -1.21 -13.46 8.52
C GLY A 79 -2.33 -13.55 7.47
N VAL A 80 -1.99 -13.32 6.20
CA VAL A 80 -2.87 -13.42 5.03
C VAL A 80 -2.19 -14.25 3.93
N SER A 81 -2.90 -14.59 2.85
CA SER A 81 -2.28 -15.29 1.71
C SER A 81 -1.41 -14.34 0.86
N ARG A 82 -0.41 -14.89 0.18
CA ARG A 82 0.38 -14.20 -0.84
C ARG A 82 -0.50 -13.56 -1.90
N ASP A 83 -1.52 -14.27 -2.38
CA ASP A 83 -2.46 -13.75 -3.38
C ASP A 83 -3.20 -12.51 -2.89
N THR A 84 -3.58 -12.50 -1.61
CA THR A 84 -4.19 -11.34 -0.97
C THR A 84 -3.23 -10.15 -0.98
N ILE A 85 -1.95 -10.36 -0.68
CA ILE A 85 -0.94 -9.30 -0.75
C ILE A 85 -0.77 -8.78 -2.17
N ALA A 86 -0.66 -9.68 -3.16
CA ALA A 86 -0.52 -9.30 -4.56
C ALA A 86 -1.72 -8.47 -5.05
N ASP A 87 -2.95 -8.90 -4.75
CA ASP A 87 -4.16 -8.18 -5.13
C ASP A 87 -4.22 -6.78 -4.49
N ASN A 88 -3.85 -6.65 -3.21
CA ASN A 88 -3.77 -5.36 -2.54
C ASN A 88 -2.72 -4.43 -3.16
N ILE A 89 -1.50 -4.92 -3.44
CA ILE A 89 -0.45 -4.12 -4.08
C ILE A 89 -0.93 -3.64 -5.46
N HIS A 90 -1.47 -4.55 -6.27
CA HIS A 90 -1.99 -4.22 -7.60
C HIS A 90 -3.09 -3.16 -7.54
N TRP A 91 -4.02 -3.31 -6.60
CA TRP A 91 -5.09 -2.36 -6.42
C TRP A 91 -4.57 -0.98 -6.01
N VAL A 92 -3.63 -0.92 -5.05
CA VAL A 92 -3.00 0.34 -4.61
C VAL A 92 -2.27 1.00 -5.78
N GLU A 93 -1.42 0.26 -6.50
CA GLU A 93 -0.69 0.83 -7.63
C GLU A 93 -1.64 1.35 -8.70
N ARG A 94 -2.70 0.61 -9.04
CA ARG A 94 -3.71 1.05 -10.00
C ARG A 94 -4.43 2.32 -9.54
N ALA A 95 -4.82 2.39 -8.27
CA ALA A 95 -5.49 3.56 -7.71
C ALA A 95 -4.58 4.79 -7.69
N LEU A 96 -3.30 4.63 -7.35
CA LEU A 96 -2.33 5.72 -7.34
C LEU A 96 -1.92 6.17 -8.76
N LEU A 97 -1.84 5.24 -9.72
CA LEU A 97 -1.65 5.56 -11.14
C LEU A 97 -2.84 6.36 -11.69
N ASN A 98 -4.06 5.95 -11.37
CA ASN A 98 -5.27 6.71 -11.73
C ASN A 98 -5.30 8.11 -11.10
N ALA A 99 -4.66 8.28 -9.94
CA ALA A 99 -4.51 9.57 -9.26
C ALA A 99 -3.30 10.38 -9.75
N ASN A 100 -2.52 9.88 -10.72
CA ASN A 100 -1.24 10.46 -11.17
C ASN A 100 -0.21 10.68 -10.04
N LEU A 101 -0.31 9.91 -8.95
CA LEU A 101 0.64 9.96 -7.82
C LEU A 101 1.81 9.01 -8.00
N LEU A 102 1.75 8.11 -8.99
CA LEU A 102 2.83 7.23 -9.39
C LEU A 102 3.12 7.41 -10.88
N GLN A 103 4.39 7.43 -11.24
CA GLN A 103 4.81 7.50 -12.65
C GLN A 103 4.84 6.12 -13.32
N ASN A 104 5.17 5.06 -12.58
CA ASN A 104 5.30 3.69 -13.08
C ASN A 104 4.76 2.65 -12.08
N SER A 105 4.17 1.58 -12.61
CA SER A 105 3.83 0.36 -11.87
C SER A 105 5.03 -0.58 -11.79
N VAL A 106 5.33 -1.13 -10.61
CA VAL A 106 6.37 -2.16 -10.45
C VAL A 106 5.83 -3.58 -10.55
N THR A 107 4.51 -3.77 -10.46
CA THR A 107 3.86 -5.09 -10.58
C THR A 107 3.21 -5.36 -11.94
N CYS A 108 3.44 -4.50 -12.94
CA CYS A 108 2.88 -4.64 -14.29
C CYS A 108 3.51 -5.83 -15.07
N VAL A 109 3.34 -7.06 -14.59
CA VAL A 109 3.59 -8.31 -15.33
C VAL A 109 2.69 -9.45 -14.84
N TYR A 110 1.45 -9.25 -14.38
CA TYR A 110 0.52 -10.39 -14.16
C TYR A 110 -0.96 -10.04 -14.41
N LYS A 111 -1.29 -9.64 -15.64
CA LYS A 111 -2.57 -10.01 -16.27
C LYS A 111 -2.53 -9.74 -17.78
N THR A 112 -1.95 -10.69 -18.51
CA THR A 112 -2.36 -10.93 -19.89
C THR A 112 -3.59 -11.84 -19.82
N ASN A 113 -4.77 -11.26 -20.00
CA ASN A 113 -5.94 -11.91 -20.57
C ASN A 113 -6.89 -10.84 -21.08
#